data_AF-A0A0M3HH83-F1
#
_entry.id   AF-A0A0M3HH83-F1
#
_cell.length_a   1.000
_cell.length_b   1.000
_cell.length_c   1.000
_cell.angle_alpha   90.00
_cell.angle_beta   90.00
_cell.angle_gamma   90.00
#
_symmetry.space_group_name_H-M   'P 1'
#
loop_
_entity.id
_entity.type
_entity.pdbx_description
1 polymer ?
#
loop_
_entity_poly.entity_id
_entity_poly.type
_entity_poly.pdbx_seq_one_letter_code
_entity_poly.pdbx_strand_id
1 'polypeptide(L)'
;MAFQAMGYWPIIHTDLWRPEHFDLTELLINIGVSRAVDVFVDIYVSPDQKNVSRRMIHVDQGSLGLGASARDYYLNVTRYAKQVIAYQNYITQKVLLIAEDAGLPKKVEDIIDQIDEIVEFEKALAEIMISEDQRRNYTKLYNVHKLSELGKLFPLVSGKKFLTPAQVFHIIPYIVE
;
A
#
# COMPACT_ATOMS: atom_id res chain seq x y z
N MET A 1 14.98 15.77 -5.99
CA MET A 1 14.68 15.08 -7.26
C MET A 1 13.65 13.96 -7.11
N ALA A 2 13.79 13.00 -6.18
CA ALA A 2 12.83 11.88 -6.06
C ALA A 2 11.41 12.29 -5.59
N PHE A 3 11.28 13.13 -4.54
CA PHE A 3 9.96 13.55 -4.04
C PHE A 3 9.15 14.35 -5.07
N GLN A 4 9.80 15.20 -5.87
CA GLN A 4 9.14 15.95 -6.93
C GLN A 4 8.52 15.03 -7.99
N ALA A 5 9.21 13.95 -8.36
CA ALA A 5 8.67 12.96 -9.30
C ALA A 5 7.51 12.13 -8.73
N MET A 6 7.35 12.11 -7.40
CA MET A 6 6.30 11.38 -6.68
C MET A 6 5.20 12.31 -6.16
N GLY A 7 5.13 13.56 -6.62
CA GLY A 7 4.07 14.50 -6.25
C GLY A 7 4.26 15.19 -4.88
N TYR A 8 5.47 15.12 -4.30
CA TYR A 8 5.83 15.61 -2.97
C TYR A 8 5.13 14.89 -1.81
N TRP A 9 5.77 14.90 -0.64
CA TRP A 9 5.18 14.35 0.59
C TRP A 9 4.64 15.51 1.46
N PRO A 10 3.30 15.62 1.67
CA PRO A 10 2.68 16.75 2.38
C PRO A 10 3.25 17.09 3.75
N ILE A 11 3.69 16.08 4.52
CA ILE A 11 4.23 16.27 5.87
C ILE A 11 5.56 17.05 5.87
N ILE A 12 6.33 16.96 4.78
CA ILE A 12 7.60 17.67 4.62
C ILE A 12 7.42 18.92 3.76
N HIS A 13 6.73 18.76 2.63
CA HIS A 13 6.65 19.76 1.55
C HIS A 13 5.30 20.48 1.56
N THR A 14 4.92 21.02 2.71
CA THR A 14 3.60 21.64 2.96
C THR A 14 3.22 22.68 1.89
N ASP A 15 4.18 23.51 1.47
CA ASP A 15 3.95 24.59 0.51
C ASP A 15 4.03 24.15 -0.97
N LEU A 16 4.54 22.94 -1.25
CA LEU A 16 4.73 22.43 -2.62
C LEU A 16 3.70 21.38 -3.01
N TRP A 17 3.14 20.66 -2.04
CA TRP A 17 2.07 19.70 -2.31
C TRP A 17 0.78 20.43 -2.69
N ARG A 18 0.10 19.92 -3.72
CA ARG A 18 -1.16 20.50 -4.25
C ARG A 18 -2.16 19.38 -4.49
N PRO A 19 -3.33 19.38 -3.84
CA PRO A 19 -4.32 18.32 -4.01
C PRO A 19 -4.83 18.24 -5.45
N GLU A 20 -4.86 19.35 -6.19
CA GLU A 20 -5.33 19.40 -7.58
C GLU A 20 -4.43 18.65 -8.56
N HIS A 21 -3.16 18.46 -8.20
CA HIS A 21 -2.17 17.75 -9.01
C HIS A 21 -1.92 16.32 -8.53
N PHE A 22 -2.61 15.88 -7.48
CA PHE A 22 -2.41 14.56 -6.89
C PHE A 22 -3.23 13.50 -7.64
N ASP A 23 -2.54 12.58 -8.34
CA ASP A 23 -3.13 11.36 -8.90
C ASP A 23 -2.60 10.15 -8.14
N LEU A 24 -3.45 9.56 -7.30
CA LEU A 24 -3.13 8.36 -6.52
C LEU A 24 -2.76 7.17 -7.43
N THR A 25 -3.42 7.03 -8.59
CA THR A 25 -3.11 5.93 -9.53
C THR A 25 -1.70 6.07 -10.08
N GLU A 26 -1.31 7.28 -10.46
CA GLU A 26 0.03 7.55 -10.97
C GLU A 26 1.09 7.34 -9.89
N LEU A 27 0.85 7.79 -8.65
CA LEU A 27 1.75 7.57 -7.53
C LEU A 27 1.99 6.08 -7.28
N LEU A 28 0.91 5.29 -7.18
CA LEU A 28 1.01 3.85 -6.90
C LEU A 28 1.71 3.10 -8.05
N ILE A 29 1.42 3.46 -9.31
CA ILE A 29 2.15 2.93 -10.47
C ILE A 29 3.64 3.26 -10.37
N ASN A 30 3.98 4.52 -10.09
CA ASN A 30 5.37 4.96 -10.04
C ASN A 30 6.13 4.26 -8.91
N ILE A 31 5.53 4.11 -7.73
CA ILE A 31 6.13 3.41 -6.59
C ILE A 31 6.29 1.92 -6.90
N GLY A 32 5.25 1.25 -7.42
CA GLY A 32 5.30 -0.17 -7.77
C GLY A 32 6.38 -0.46 -8.82
N VAL A 33 6.43 0.31 -9.90
CA VAL A 33 7.41 0.10 -10.99
C VAL A 33 8.82 0.48 -10.59
N SER A 34 9.02 1.59 -9.88
CA SER A 34 10.37 2.10 -9.58
C SER A 34 11.00 1.50 -8.32
N ARG A 35 10.18 1.00 -7.37
CA ARG A 35 10.65 0.53 -6.07
C ARG A 35 10.18 -0.88 -5.70
N ALA A 36 9.31 -1.52 -6.49
CA ALA A 36 8.69 -2.80 -6.16
C ALA A 36 8.04 -2.76 -4.76
N VAL A 37 7.33 -1.67 -4.47
CA VAL A 37 6.58 -1.48 -3.23
C VAL A 37 5.10 -1.47 -3.56
N ASP A 38 4.38 -2.41 -2.96
CA ASP A 38 2.94 -2.55 -3.10
C ASP A 38 2.24 -1.89 -1.90
N VAL A 39 1.48 -0.83 -2.18
CA VAL A 39 0.72 -0.07 -1.18
C VAL A 39 -0.76 -0.31 -1.43
N PHE A 40 -1.50 -0.66 -0.38
CA PHE A 40 -2.93 -1.07 -0.38
C PHE A 40 -3.21 -2.41 -1.04
N VAL A 41 -2.56 -2.70 -2.16
CA VAL A 41 -2.84 -3.86 -3.01
C VAL A 41 -1.52 -4.44 -3.48
N ASP A 42 -1.34 -5.73 -3.25
CA ASP A 42 -0.25 -6.51 -3.84
C ASP A 42 -0.72 -7.10 -5.17
N ILE A 43 0.02 -6.87 -6.26
CA ILE A 43 -0.29 -7.42 -7.57
C ILE A 43 0.93 -8.14 -8.12
N TYR A 44 0.80 -9.44 -8.33
CA TYR A 44 1.90 -10.28 -8.79
C TYR A 44 1.44 -11.38 -9.76
N VAL A 45 2.39 -11.98 -10.47
CA VAL A 45 2.13 -13.06 -11.43
C VAL A 45 2.68 -14.37 -10.89
N SER A 46 1.79 -15.31 -10.61
CA SER A 46 2.12 -16.61 -10.02
C SER A 46 1.38 -17.73 -10.76
N PRO A 47 1.86 -19.00 -10.72
CA PRO A 47 1.12 -20.13 -11.28
C PRO A 47 -0.32 -20.19 -10.76
N ASP A 48 -1.24 -20.65 -11.61
CA ASP A 48 -2.59 -20.94 -11.16
C ASP A 48 -2.58 -22.13 -10.19
N GLN A 49 -3.15 -21.93 -9.00
CA GLN A 49 -3.30 -22.96 -7.96
C GLN A 49 -4.01 -24.23 -8.47
N LYS A 50 -4.94 -24.11 -9.44
CA LYS A 50 -5.69 -25.24 -10.02
C LYS A 50 -5.08 -25.77 -11.32
N ASN A 51 -4.18 -25.02 -11.96
CA ASN A 51 -3.50 -25.44 -13.18
C ASN A 51 -2.13 -24.78 -13.32
N VAL A 52 -1.11 -25.43 -12.75
CA VAL A 52 0.27 -24.90 -12.73
C VAL A 52 0.93 -24.76 -14.11
N SER A 53 0.31 -25.26 -15.19
CA SER A 53 0.80 -25.03 -16.56
C SER A 53 0.50 -23.63 -17.10
N ARG A 54 -0.35 -22.85 -16.41
CA ARG A 54 -0.63 -21.44 -16.72
C ARG A 54 -0.30 -20.54 -15.53
N ARG A 55 -0.10 -19.26 -15.82
CA ARG A 55 0.07 -18.19 -14.83
C ARG A 55 -1.13 -17.27 -14.86
N MET A 56 -1.44 -16.69 -13.71
CA MET A 56 -2.49 -15.68 -13.56
C MET A 56 -1.94 -14.47 -12.82
N ILE A 57 -2.64 -13.35 -12.98
CA ILE A 57 -2.44 -12.17 -12.14
C ILE A 57 -3.17 -12.44 -10.82
N HIS A 58 -2.48 -12.23 -9.71
CA HIS A 58 -3.03 -12.30 -8.36
C HIS A 58 -3.12 -10.88 -7.83
N VAL A 59 -4.21 -10.59 -7.13
CA VAL A 59 -4.47 -9.33 -6.45
C VAL A 59 -4.75 -9.70 -5.00
N ASP A 60 -3.94 -9.19 -4.08
CA ASP A 60 -4.05 -9.51 -2.66
C ASP A 60 -4.01 -8.23 -1.81
N GLN A 61 -4.35 -8.36 -0.53
CA GLN A 61 -4.23 -7.26 0.41
C GLN A 61 -2.75 -6.81 0.52
N GLY A 62 -2.52 -5.51 0.45
CA GLY A 62 -1.18 -4.94 0.62
C GLY A 62 -0.63 -5.10 2.03
N SER A 63 0.61 -4.66 2.23
CA SER A 63 1.24 -4.67 3.55
C SER A 63 0.89 -3.41 4.36
N LEU A 64 0.92 -3.55 5.69
CA LEU A 64 0.87 -2.41 6.62
C LEU A 64 2.30 -1.93 6.91
N GLY A 65 2.44 -0.73 7.49
CA GLY A 65 3.75 -0.15 7.79
C GLY A 65 4.61 -0.95 8.78
N LEU A 66 3.98 -1.69 9.68
CA LEU A 66 4.64 -2.65 10.58
C LEU A 66 5.02 -3.99 9.90
N GLY A 67 4.70 -4.16 8.61
CA GLY A 67 5.09 -5.29 7.77
C GLY A 67 3.93 -6.20 7.34
N ALA A 68 4.29 -7.28 6.65
CA ALA A 68 3.35 -8.34 6.29
C ALA A 68 2.80 -9.02 7.56
N SER A 69 1.53 -9.41 7.52
CA SER A 69 0.84 -10.03 8.66
C SER A 69 0.79 -9.17 9.92
N ALA A 70 0.96 -7.85 9.79
CA ALA A 70 1.02 -6.95 10.94
C ALA A 70 -0.35 -6.54 11.50
N ARG A 71 -1.46 -7.04 10.92
CA ARG A 71 -2.84 -6.71 11.31
C ARG A 71 -3.05 -6.69 12.83
N ASP A 72 -2.62 -7.74 13.51
CA ASP A 72 -2.85 -7.87 14.95
C ASP A 72 -2.09 -6.84 15.80
N TYR A 73 -0.98 -6.28 15.29
CA TYR A 73 -0.26 -5.22 16.01
C TYR A 73 -1.11 -3.96 16.17
N TYR A 74 -1.94 -3.63 15.17
CA TYR A 74 -2.83 -2.47 15.20
C TYR A 74 -4.12 -2.75 15.99
N LEU A 75 -4.65 -3.97 15.92
CA LEU A 75 -5.96 -4.29 16.49
C LEU A 75 -5.90 -4.78 17.95
N ASN A 76 -4.80 -5.38 18.39
CA ASN A 76 -4.65 -5.86 19.77
C ASN A 76 -3.80 -4.89 20.59
N VAL A 77 -4.42 -3.77 20.95
CA VAL A 77 -3.79 -2.68 21.73
C VAL A 77 -3.24 -3.16 23.07
N THR A 78 -3.90 -4.11 23.74
CA THR A 78 -3.46 -4.63 25.04
C THR A 78 -2.12 -5.36 24.94
N ARG A 79 -1.90 -6.10 23.85
CA ARG A 79 -0.68 -6.89 23.64
C ARG A 79 0.42 -6.12 22.93
N TYR A 80 0.06 -5.23 22.01
CA TYR A 80 1.00 -4.65 21.05
C TYR A 80 1.09 -3.11 21.06
N ALA A 81 0.49 -2.42 22.05
CA ALA A 81 0.61 -0.96 22.17
C ALA A 81 2.06 -0.45 22.11
N LYS A 82 3.01 -1.18 22.71
CA LYS A 82 4.43 -0.79 22.70
C LYS A 82 5.02 -0.74 21.29
N GLN A 83 4.59 -1.65 20.41
CA GLN A 83 5.06 -1.74 19.04
C GLN A 83 4.47 -0.62 18.18
N VAL A 84 3.19 -0.29 18.36
CA VAL A 84 2.57 0.85 17.67
C VAL A 84 3.21 2.17 18.10
N ILE A 85 3.47 2.36 19.40
CA ILE A 85 4.18 3.54 19.91
C ILE A 85 5.62 3.61 19.35
N ALA A 86 6.32 2.48 19.30
CA ALA A 86 7.65 2.43 18.71
C ALA A 86 7.64 2.77 17.21
N TYR A 87 6.60 2.35 16.49
CA TYR A 87 6.40 2.68 15.08
C TYR A 87 6.10 4.16 14.86
N GLN A 88 5.20 4.77 15.66
CA GLN A 88 4.98 6.22 15.64
C GLN A 88 6.29 6.98 15.83
N ASN A 89 7.06 6.63 16.87
CA ASN A 89 8.36 7.25 17.14
C ASN A 89 9.35 7.07 15.98
N TYR A 90 9.36 5.90 15.35
CA TYR A 90 10.20 5.62 14.20
C TYR A 90 9.83 6.50 12.99
N ILE A 91 8.55 6.61 12.63
CA ILE A 91 8.13 7.47 11.52
C ILE A 91 8.44 8.94 11.82
N THR A 92 8.16 9.40 13.05
CA THR A 92 8.49 10.77 13.49
C THR A 92 9.98 11.07 13.26
N GLN A 93 10.89 10.20 13.74
CA GLN A 93 12.33 10.39 13.53
C GLN A 93 12.73 10.38 12.05
N LYS A 94 12.12 9.52 11.23
CA LYS A 94 12.38 9.47 9.80
C LYS A 94 11.93 10.74 9.09
N VAL A 95 10.75 11.26 9.43
CA VAL A 95 10.23 12.50 8.85
C VAL A 95 11.15 13.68 9.20
N LEU A 96 11.56 13.81 10.46
CA LEU A 96 12.49 14.86 10.88
C LEU A 96 13.83 14.78 10.13
N LEU A 97 14.39 13.57 9.99
CA LEU A 97 15.64 13.36 9.28
C LEU A 97 15.53 13.71 7.79
N ILE A 98 14.46 13.29 7.11
CA ILE A 98 14.25 13.59 5.69
C ILE A 98 13.99 15.09 5.49
N ALA A 99 13.28 15.72 6.42
CA ALA A 99 12.99 17.15 6.40
C ALA A 99 14.28 17.99 6.57
N GLU A 100 15.19 17.56 7.45
CA GLU A 100 16.51 18.17 7.63
C GLU A 100 17.37 18.04 6.36
N ASP A 101 17.45 16.83 5.77
CA ASP A 101 18.17 16.59 4.51
C ASP A 101 17.60 17.40 3.33
N ALA A 102 16.28 17.62 3.31
CA ALA A 102 15.60 18.44 2.32
C ALA A 102 15.79 19.96 2.53
N GLY A 103 16.48 20.40 3.60
CA GLY A 103 16.63 21.81 3.94
C GLY A 103 15.35 22.48 4.44
N LEU A 104 14.37 21.67 4.90
CA LEU A 104 13.05 22.10 5.38
C LEU A 104 12.81 21.57 6.81
N PRO A 105 13.64 21.94 7.80
CA PRO A 105 13.57 21.35 9.13
C PRO A 105 12.18 21.54 9.75
N LYS A 106 11.65 20.45 10.33
CA LYS A 106 10.39 20.40 11.05
C LYS A 106 10.65 20.14 12.53
N LYS A 107 9.68 20.44 13.39
CA LYS A 107 9.66 20.00 14.79
C LYS A 107 8.63 18.90 14.98
N VAL A 108 8.74 18.17 16.09
CA VAL A 108 7.80 17.08 16.43
C VAL A 108 6.38 17.63 16.49
N GLU A 109 6.20 18.81 17.09
CA GLU A 109 4.89 19.45 17.26
C GLU A 109 4.24 19.81 15.92
N ASP A 110 5.03 20.00 14.86
CA ASP A 110 4.51 20.37 13.53
C ASP A 110 3.97 19.16 12.76
N ILE A 111 4.35 17.93 13.14
CA ILE A 111 4.10 16.72 12.35
C ILE A 111 3.32 15.65 13.10
N ILE A 112 3.24 15.72 14.43
CA ILE A 112 2.71 14.63 15.27
C ILE A 112 1.27 14.24 14.91
N ASP A 113 0.40 15.22 14.65
CA ASP A 113 -1.00 14.96 14.27
C ASP A 113 -1.07 14.18 12.94
N GLN A 114 -0.20 14.51 11.97
CA GLN A 114 -0.14 13.83 10.68
C GLN A 114 0.44 12.41 10.81
N ILE A 115 1.35 12.17 11.77
CA ILE A 115 1.84 10.82 12.09
C ILE A 115 0.73 9.99 12.72
N ASP A 116 -0.07 10.57 13.61
CA ASP A 116 -1.21 9.90 14.23
C ASP A 116 -2.29 9.57 13.20
N GLU A 117 -2.56 10.47 12.25
CA GLU A 117 -3.44 10.20 11.11
C GLU A 117 -2.96 9.01 10.26
N ILE A 118 -1.64 8.88 10.01
CA ILE A 118 -1.09 7.72 9.30
C ILE A 118 -1.38 6.42 10.06
N VAL A 119 -1.18 6.41 11.38
CA VAL A 119 -1.39 5.20 12.19
C VAL A 119 -2.86 4.83 12.33
N GLU A 120 -3.75 5.81 12.51
CA GLU A 120 -5.20 5.54 12.53
C GLU A 120 -5.71 5.07 11.16
N PHE A 121 -5.17 5.61 10.07
CA PHE A 121 -5.47 5.11 8.73
C PHE A 121 -4.98 3.66 8.52
N GLU A 122 -3.76 3.33 8.92
CA GLU A 122 -3.25 1.95 8.85
C GLU A 122 -4.05 0.98 9.73
N LYS A 123 -4.56 1.45 10.87
CA LYS A 123 -5.45 0.68 11.74
C LYS A 123 -6.81 0.44 11.09
N ALA A 124 -7.42 1.45 10.48
CA ALA A 124 -8.65 1.27 9.70
C ALA A 124 -8.45 0.30 8.53
N LEU A 125 -7.29 0.35 7.89
CA LEU A 125 -6.90 -0.64 6.86
C LEU A 125 -6.78 -2.05 7.47
N ALA A 126 -6.14 -2.19 8.62
CA ALA A 126 -6.03 -3.47 9.33
C ALA A 126 -7.40 -4.08 9.69
N GLU A 127 -8.41 -3.26 10.00
CA GLU A 127 -9.76 -3.73 10.31
C GLU A 127 -10.43 -4.45 9.14
N ILE A 128 -10.20 -3.98 7.91
CA ILE A 128 -10.78 -4.56 6.69
C ILE A 128 -9.94 -5.72 6.11
N MET A 129 -8.69 -5.89 6.55
CA MET A 129 -7.84 -7.00 6.12
C MET A 129 -8.32 -8.35 6.68
N ILE A 130 -8.17 -9.40 5.88
CA ILE A 130 -8.43 -10.77 6.29
C ILE A 130 -7.28 -11.23 7.20
N SER A 131 -7.61 -11.85 8.33
CA SER A 131 -6.61 -12.34 9.29
C SER A 131 -5.83 -13.55 8.78
N GLU A 132 -4.60 -13.73 9.25
CA GLU A 132 -3.71 -14.78 8.76
C GLU A 132 -4.21 -16.22 9.00
N ASP A 133 -4.97 -16.44 10.08
CA ASP A 133 -5.60 -17.72 10.35
C ASP A 133 -6.65 -18.07 9.29
N GLN A 134 -7.45 -17.08 8.86
CA GLN A 134 -8.45 -17.26 7.81
C GLN A 134 -7.79 -17.44 6.44
N ARG A 135 -6.66 -16.76 6.21
CA ARG A 135 -5.89 -16.84 4.97
C ARG A 135 -5.21 -18.19 4.72
N ARG A 136 -5.12 -19.06 5.72
CA ARG A 136 -4.63 -20.45 5.55
C ARG A 136 -5.57 -21.32 4.72
N ASN A 137 -6.81 -20.91 4.51
CA ASN A 137 -7.76 -21.65 3.68
C ASN A 137 -7.66 -21.24 2.20
N TYR A 138 -6.67 -21.81 1.51
CA TYR A 138 -6.41 -21.52 0.08
C TYR A 138 -7.62 -21.75 -0.83
N THR A 139 -8.52 -22.69 -0.49
CA THR A 139 -9.73 -22.93 -1.29
C THR A 139 -10.70 -21.75 -1.23
N LYS A 140 -10.78 -21.05 -0.09
CA LYS A 140 -11.63 -19.86 0.07
C LYS A 140 -10.98 -18.58 -0.49
N LEU A 141 -9.65 -18.54 -0.56
CA LEU A 141 -8.89 -17.44 -1.16
C LEU A 141 -8.72 -17.57 -2.69
N TYR A 142 -9.31 -18.58 -3.32
CA TYR A 142 -9.22 -18.74 -4.76
C TYR A 142 -10.48 -18.16 -5.42
N ASN A 143 -10.54 -16.84 -5.58
CA ASN A 143 -11.67 -16.16 -6.23
C ASN A 143 -11.25 -15.65 -7.61
N VAL A 144 -11.71 -16.34 -8.66
CA VAL A 144 -11.36 -15.97 -10.04
C VAL A 144 -12.33 -14.94 -10.58
N HIS A 145 -11.81 -13.78 -10.94
CA HIS A 145 -12.53 -12.67 -11.54
C HIS A 145 -12.09 -12.43 -12.98
N LYS A 146 -12.96 -11.87 -13.81
CA LYS A 146 -12.56 -11.39 -15.13
C LYS A 146 -11.81 -10.08 -14.99
N LEU A 147 -10.82 -9.85 -15.84
CA LEU A 147 -10.08 -8.58 -15.88
C LEU A 147 -11.00 -7.36 -16.06
N SER A 148 -12.10 -7.52 -16.81
CA SER A 148 -13.13 -6.49 -17.00
C SER A 148 -13.84 -6.07 -15.70
N GLU A 149 -13.76 -6.88 -14.65
CA GLU A 149 -14.38 -6.64 -13.35
C GLU A 149 -13.44 -5.91 -12.38
N LEU A 150 -12.16 -5.78 -12.71
CA LEU A 150 -11.17 -5.14 -11.85
C LEU A 150 -11.55 -3.70 -11.46
N GLY A 151 -12.12 -2.94 -12.39
CA GLY A 151 -12.59 -1.57 -12.09
C GLY A 151 -13.76 -1.51 -11.10
N LYS A 152 -14.47 -2.62 -10.86
CA LYS A 152 -15.49 -2.73 -9.82
C LYS A 152 -14.89 -3.14 -8.48
N LEU A 153 -13.87 -4.00 -8.49
CA LEU A 153 -13.17 -4.47 -7.30
C LEU A 153 -12.28 -3.37 -6.70
N PHE A 154 -11.63 -2.59 -7.56
CA PHE A 154 -10.76 -1.48 -7.17
C PHE A 154 -11.19 -0.17 -7.85
N PRO A 155 -12.26 0.49 -7.37
CA PRO A 155 -12.78 1.71 -7.97
C PRO A 155 -11.90 2.94 -7.72
N LEU A 156 -11.04 2.91 -6.69
CA LEU A 156 -10.18 4.03 -6.28
C LEU A 156 -9.00 4.27 -7.22
N VAL A 157 -8.62 3.27 -8.03
CA VAL A 157 -7.55 3.36 -9.02
C VAL A 157 -8.08 2.99 -10.39
N SER A 158 -7.55 3.62 -11.43
CA SER A 158 -7.90 3.20 -12.79
C SER A 158 -7.26 1.84 -13.09
N GLY A 159 -8.01 0.75 -12.91
CA GLY A 159 -7.50 -0.62 -13.08
C GLY A 159 -6.84 -0.88 -14.45
N LYS A 160 -7.30 -0.19 -15.51
CA LYS A 160 -6.62 -0.23 -16.82
C LYS A 160 -5.24 0.40 -16.76
N LYS A 161 -5.12 1.63 -16.22
CA LYS A 161 -3.82 2.31 -16.07
C LYS A 161 -2.89 1.51 -15.16
N PHE A 162 -3.41 0.98 -14.06
CA PHE A 162 -2.62 0.25 -13.06
C PHE A 162 -1.91 -0.99 -13.64
N LEU A 163 -2.56 -1.68 -14.58
CA LEU A 163 -1.99 -2.86 -15.24
C LEU A 163 -1.20 -2.57 -16.52
N THR A 164 -1.19 -1.31 -16.98
CA THR A 164 -0.48 -0.94 -18.23
C THR A 164 1.05 -0.98 -18.10
N PRO A 165 1.67 -0.53 -17.00
CA PRO A 165 3.12 -0.62 -16.78
C PRO A 165 3.60 -2.06 -16.59
N ALA A 166 2.76 -2.92 -16.02
CA ALA A 166 3.00 -4.34 -15.86
C ALA A 166 2.80 -5.08 -17.19
N GLN A 167 3.48 -4.67 -18.28
CA GLN A 167 3.47 -5.33 -19.60
C GLN A 167 4.01 -6.76 -19.51
N VAL A 168 3.27 -7.63 -18.84
CA VAL A 168 3.50 -9.04 -18.73
C VAL A 168 2.76 -9.66 -19.91
N PHE A 169 3.58 -10.07 -20.86
CA PHE A 169 3.27 -10.84 -22.04
C PHE A 169 2.12 -11.86 -21.81
N HIS A 170 1.15 -11.85 -22.74
CA HIS A 170 0.04 -12.81 -22.84
C HIS A 170 -0.84 -12.88 -21.59
N ILE A 171 -1.55 -11.78 -21.31
CA ILE A 171 -2.56 -11.69 -20.26
C ILE A 171 -3.73 -12.61 -20.62
N ILE A 172 -3.89 -13.69 -19.85
CA ILE A 172 -5.14 -14.45 -19.76
C ILE A 172 -6.18 -13.52 -19.09
N PRO A 173 -7.46 -13.48 -19.52
CA PRO A 173 -8.43 -12.47 -19.08
C PRO A 173 -8.94 -12.63 -17.64
N TYR A 174 -8.18 -13.27 -16.75
CA TYR A 174 -8.60 -13.65 -15.40
C TYR A 174 -7.57 -13.22 -14.33
N ILE A 175 -8.09 -12.80 -13.17
CA ILE A 175 -7.36 -12.42 -11.96
C ILE A 175 -7.83 -13.32 -10.80
N VAL A 176 -6.95 -13.62 -9.83
CA VAL A 176 -7.33 -14.22 -8.55
C VAL A 176 -7.27 -13.20 -7.43
N GLU A 177 -8.31 -13.15 -6.61
CA GLU A 177 -8.42 -12.41 -5.34
C GLU A 177 -8.55 -13.37 -4.14
#